data_AF-L0J104-F1
#
_entry.id   AF-L0J104-F1
#
_cell.length_a   1.000
_cell.length_b   1.000
_cell.length_c   1.000
_cell.angle_alpha   90.00
_cell.angle_beta   90.00
_cell.angle_gamma   90.00
#
_symmetry.space_group_name_H-M   'P 1'
#
loop_
_entity.id
_entity.type
_entity.pdbx_description
1 polymer ?
#
loop_
_entity_poly.entity_id
_entity_poly.type
_entity_poly.pdbx_seq_one_letter_code
_entity_poly.pdbx_strand_id
1 'polypeptide(L)'
;MSSLTGRIDLPDSEIACAAKQFVYDVSPAFVAQHSLHSYLYDRELAAAKGLQPDVGYDDELVFLSCMLHDLGVGSRARGQQRFEVEGADLAAELLIAHGVSTSDVDRVWEAIEAIHAHYPRLAMVRCRVDAIVEHAGRSNAAAPRTPSQGELPHERRQHGVTRMEQSAAQSPWGD
;
A
#
# COMPACT_ATOMS: atom_id res chain seq x y z
N MET A 1 3.02 28.94 16.27
CA MET A 1 3.03 27.47 16.47
C MET A 1 2.14 26.89 15.38
N SER A 2 2.73 26.40 14.28
CA SER A 2 1.96 25.89 13.13
C SER A 2 1.37 24.53 13.50
N SER A 3 0.05 24.39 13.42
CA SER A 3 -0.66 23.14 13.67
C SER A 3 -0.32 22.14 12.57
N LEU A 4 0.45 21.10 12.89
CA LEU A 4 0.80 19.97 12.00
C LEU A 4 -0.36 18.96 11.92
N THR A 5 -1.55 19.44 11.59
CA THR A 5 -2.67 18.61 11.12
C THR A 5 -2.99 19.05 9.70
N GLY A 6 -2.06 18.78 8.78
CA GLY A 6 -2.35 18.87 7.35
C GLY A 6 -3.43 17.85 7.03
N ARG A 7 -4.54 18.32 6.46
CA ARG A 7 -5.56 17.44 5.92
C ARG A 7 -4.89 16.65 4.78
N ILE A 8 -4.90 15.33 4.87
CA ILE A 8 -4.42 14.49 3.78
C ILE A 8 -5.53 14.47 2.74
N ASP A 9 -5.33 15.14 1.61
CA ASP A 9 -6.28 15.13 0.50
C ASP A 9 -6.11 13.80 -0.26
N LEU A 10 -7.05 12.88 -0.06
CA LEU A 10 -7.14 11.61 -0.78
C LEU A 10 -8.04 11.79 -2.01
N PRO A 11 -7.86 11.00 -3.09
CA PRO A 11 -8.81 10.93 -4.18
C PRO A 11 -10.21 10.59 -3.65
N ASP A 12 -11.20 11.37 -4.07
CA ASP A 12 -12.58 11.32 -3.58
C ASP A 12 -13.60 11.08 -4.71
N SER A 13 -13.13 10.69 -5.90
CA SER A 13 -14.00 10.23 -6.98
C SER A 13 -14.84 9.03 -6.56
N GLU A 14 -15.89 8.76 -7.33
CA GLU A 14 -16.77 7.61 -7.09
C GLU A 14 -15.97 6.30 -7.05
N ILE A 15 -15.04 6.10 -7.99
CA ILE A 15 -14.24 4.88 -8.07
C ILE A 15 -13.21 4.78 -6.93
N ALA A 16 -12.58 5.89 -6.55
CA ALA A 16 -11.67 5.91 -5.41
C ALA A 16 -12.40 5.56 -4.10
N CYS A 17 -13.59 6.12 -3.89
CA CYS A 17 -14.43 5.79 -2.74
C CYS A 17 -14.88 4.34 -2.76
N ALA A 18 -15.30 3.82 -3.92
CA ALA A 18 -15.73 2.44 -4.08
C ALA A 18 -14.59 1.44 -3.83
N ALA A 19 -13.41 1.67 -4.43
CA ALA A 19 -12.22 0.85 -4.22
C ALA A 19 -11.82 0.83 -2.74
N LYS A 20 -11.82 2.00 -2.09
CA LYS A 20 -11.54 2.09 -0.66
C LYS A 20 -12.54 1.28 0.15
N GLN A 21 -13.84 1.51 -0.03
CA GLN A 21 -14.86 0.80 0.71
C GLN A 21 -14.75 -0.71 0.51
N PHE A 22 -14.58 -1.15 -0.74
CA PHE A 22 -14.43 -2.56 -1.08
C PHE A 22 -13.27 -3.22 -0.32
N VAL A 23 -12.10 -2.58 -0.29
CA VAL A 23 -10.93 -3.09 0.44
C VAL A 23 -11.20 -3.18 1.94
N TYR A 24 -11.86 -2.19 2.53
CA TYR A 24 -12.23 -2.22 3.95
C TYR A 24 -13.27 -3.32 4.27
N ASP A 25 -14.12 -3.68 3.31
CA ASP A 25 -15.15 -4.71 3.49
C ASP A 25 -14.59 -6.13 3.36
N VAL A 26 -13.64 -6.36 2.43
CA VAL A 26 -13.19 -7.72 2.06
C VAL A 26 -11.86 -8.12 2.67
N SER A 27 -11.12 -7.15 3.23
CA SER A 27 -9.77 -7.37 3.77
C SER A 27 -9.72 -7.08 5.28
N PRO A 28 -8.83 -7.76 6.03
CA PRO A 28 -8.56 -7.39 7.41
C PRO A 28 -8.11 -5.91 7.51
N ALA A 29 -8.46 -5.24 8.62
CA ALA A 29 -8.16 -3.83 8.82
C ALA A 29 -6.66 -3.47 8.64
N PHE A 30 -5.75 -4.38 8.98
CA PHE A 30 -4.32 -4.15 8.79
C PHE A 30 -3.90 -4.13 7.31
N VAL A 31 -4.56 -4.90 6.45
CA VAL A 31 -4.32 -4.90 4.99
C VAL A 31 -4.88 -3.62 4.38
N ALA A 32 -6.11 -3.24 4.74
CA ALA A 32 -6.70 -1.98 4.28
C ALA A 32 -5.85 -0.76 4.69
N GLN A 33 -5.32 -0.76 5.92
CA GLN A 33 -4.41 0.29 6.39
C GLN A 33 -3.06 0.24 5.67
N HIS A 34 -2.54 -0.95 5.39
CA HIS A 34 -1.31 -1.15 4.61
C HIS A 34 -1.46 -0.55 3.22
N SER A 35 -2.57 -0.82 2.53
CA SER A 35 -2.86 -0.30 1.20
C SER A 35 -2.92 1.24 1.18
N LEU A 36 -3.63 1.84 2.15
CA LEU A 36 -3.68 3.28 2.29
C LEU A 36 -2.29 3.89 2.59
N HIS A 37 -1.52 3.24 3.46
CA HIS A 37 -0.16 3.69 3.76
C HIS A 37 0.80 3.54 2.57
N SER A 38 0.64 2.51 1.72
CA SER A 38 1.38 2.38 0.46
C SER A 38 1.18 3.61 -0.40
N TYR A 39 -0.07 4.00 -0.61
CA TYR A 39 -0.43 5.19 -1.39
C TYR A 39 0.22 6.46 -0.84
N LEU A 40 0.11 6.70 0.46
CA LEU A 40 0.69 7.89 1.09
C LEU A 40 2.21 7.91 0.98
N TYR A 41 2.86 6.76 1.15
CA TYR A 41 4.30 6.66 0.99
C TYR A 41 4.74 6.94 -0.45
N ASP A 42 4.02 6.42 -1.45
CA ASP A 42 4.34 6.63 -2.86
C ASP A 42 4.18 8.10 -3.26
N ARG A 43 3.17 8.80 -2.74
CA ARG A 43 3.04 10.25 -2.93
C ARG A 43 4.22 11.04 -2.36
N GLU A 44 4.64 10.72 -1.13
CA GLU A 44 5.78 11.39 -0.50
C GLU A 44 7.09 11.09 -1.25
N LEU A 45 7.26 9.84 -1.71
CA LEU A 45 8.40 9.46 -2.54
C LEU A 45 8.41 10.19 -3.89
N ALA A 46 7.25 10.34 -4.52
CA ALA A 46 7.09 11.09 -5.75
C ALA A 46 7.41 12.59 -5.53
N ALA A 47 6.90 13.18 -4.45
CA ALA A 47 7.20 14.57 -4.07
C ALA A 47 8.70 14.78 -3.81
N ALA A 48 9.37 13.84 -3.13
CA ALA A 48 10.81 13.88 -2.91
C ALA A 48 11.63 13.79 -4.21
N LYS A 49 11.05 13.20 -5.27
CA LYS A 49 11.62 13.16 -6.63
C LYS A 49 11.23 14.39 -7.48
N GLY A 50 10.48 15.34 -6.91
CA GLY A 50 9.99 16.52 -7.63
C GLY A 50 8.81 16.24 -8.56
N LEU A 51 8.17 15.07 -8.46
CA LEU A 51 6.97 14.74 -9.21
C LEU A 51 5.74 15.26 -8.48
N GLN A 52 4.81 15.85 -9.24
CA GLN A 52 3.54 16.33 -8.70
C GLN A 52 2.38 15.44 -9.19
N PRO A 53 1.34 15.23 -8.35
CA PRO A 53 0.09 14.58 -8.76
C PRO A 53 -0.50 15.27 -10.01
N ASP A 54 -1.05 14.48 -10.92
CA ASP A 54 -1.71 14.88 -12.18
C ASP A 54 -0.83 15.68 -13.16
N VAL A 55 0.47 15.75 -12.88
CA VAL A 55 1.49 16.36 -13.77
C VAL A 55 2.59 15.35 -14.08
N GLY A 56 3.12 14.69 -13.05
CA GLY A 56 4.18 13.68 -13.16
C GLY A 56 3.66 12.24 -13.14
N TYR A 57 2.47 12.02 -12.60
CA TYR A 57 1.77 10.74 -12.54
C TYR A 57 0.28 10.98 -12.33
N ASP A 58 -0.55 9.98 -12.62
CA ASP A 58 -1.98 10.00 -12.36
C ASP A 58 -2.24 9.58 -10.91
N ASP A 59 -2.71 10.51 -10.06
CA ASP A 59 -2.85 10.26 -8.61
C ASP A 59 -3.94 9.22 -8.32
N GLU A 60 -5.00 9.21 -9.11
CA GLU A 60 -6.12 8.28 -8.98
C GLU A 60 -5.68 6.86 -9.35
N LEU A 61 -4.95 6.68 -10.46
CA LEU A 61 -4.45 5.34 -10.81
C LEU A 61 -3.42 4.81 -9.81
N VAL A 62 -2.57 5.68 -9.25
CA VAL A 62 -1.67 5.28 -8.16
C VAL A 62 -2.47 4.89 -6.92
N PHE A 63 -3.49 5.67 -6.55
CA PHE A 63 -4.38 5.33 -5.44
C PHE A 63 -5.08 3.99 -5.65
N LEU A 64 -5.69 3.75 -6.81
CA LEU A 64 -6.38 2.51 -7.13
C LEU A 64 -5.42 1.32 -7.11
N SER A 65 -4.22 1.46 -7.69
CA SER A 65 -3.19 0.42 -7.67
C SER A 65 -2.78 0.07 -6.25
N CYS A 66 -2.47 1.07 -5.42
CA CYS A 66 -2.10 0.85 -4.02
C CYS A 66 -3.25 0.27 -3.19
N MET A 67 -4.48 0.73 -3.39
CA MET A 67 -5.65 0.25 -2.65
C MET A 67 -5.92 -1.23 -2.95
N LEU A 68 -5.83 -1.62 -4.21
CA LEU A 68 -6.32 -2.91 -4.70
C LEU A 68 -5.24 -3.99 -4.80
N HIS A 69 -3.94 -3.66 -4.68
CA HIS A 69 -2.86 -4.65 -4.93
C HIS A 69 -2.98 -5.93 -4.08
N ASP A 70 -3.44 -5.83 -2.84
CA ASP A 70 -3.52 -6.97 -1.92
C ASP A 70 -4.86 -7.71 -1.95
N LEU A 71 -5.72 -7.48 -2.95
CA LEU A 71 -6.99 -8.22 -3.03
C LEU A 71 -6.78 -9.73 -3.21
N GLY A 72 -5.66 -10.14 -3.80
CA GLY A 72 -5.30 -11.54 -4.02
C GLY A 72 -5.04 -12.35 -2.74
N VAL A 73 -4.81 -11.69 -1.61
CA VAL A 73 -4.69 -12.32 -0.27
C VAL A 73 -5.95 -12.11 0.59
N GLY A 74 -6.94 -11.41 0.06
CA GLY A 74 -8.20 -11.11 0.73
C GLY A 74 -9.22 -12.26 0.62
N SER A 75 -10.33 -12.12 1.34
CA SER A 75 -11.39 -13.15 1.40
C SER A 75 -12.08 -13.42 0.06
N ARG A 76 -11.89 -12.54 -0.93
CA ARG A 76 -12.53 -12.63 -2.25
C ARG A 76 -11.72 -13.48 -3.24
N ALA A 77 -10.43 -13.68 -2.99
CA ALA A 77 -9.57 -14.53 -3.78
C ALA A 77 -9.99 -16.01 -3.64
N ARG A 78 -10.07 -16.70 -4.77
CA ARG A 78 -10.45 -18.11 -4.90
C ARG A 78 -9.25 -19.04 -4.77
N GLY A 79 -8.02 -18.52 -4.89
CA GLY A 79 -6.77 -19.29 -4.80
C GLY A 79 -6.54 -20.17 -6.04
N GLN A 80 -7.07 -19.75 -7.19
CA GLN A 80 -6.96 -20.52 -8.44
C GLN A 80 -5.70 -20.17 -9.24
N GLN A 81 -5.02 -19.09 -8.88
CA GLN A 81 -3.83 -18.58 -9.54
C GLN A 81 -2.90 -17.92 -8.53
N ARG A 82 -1.77 -17.38 -8.99
CA ARG A 82 -0.86 -16.61 -8.12
C ARG A 82 -1.62 -15.39 -7.59
N PHE A 83 -1.42 -15.07 -6.31
CA PHE A 83 -2.19 -14.01 -5.65
C PHE A 83 -2.06 -12.66 -6.37
N GLU A 84 -0.90 -12.35 -6.95
CA GLU A 84 -0.68 -11.10 -7.68
C GLU A 84 -1.59 -10.97 -8.91
N VAL A 85 -1.81 -12.08 -9.62
CA VAL A 85 -2.68 -12.11 -10.81
C VAL A 85 -4.14 -12.09 -10.38
N GLU A 86 -4.49 -12.85 -9.34
CA GLU A 86 -5.86 -12.87 -8.82
C GLU A 86 -6.29 -11.51 -8.24
N GLY A 87 -5.37 -10.81 -7.58
CA GLY A 87 -5.59 -9.45 -7.08
C GLY A 87 -5.78 -8.45 -8.22
N ALA A 88 -4.97 -8.55 -9.27
CA ALA A 88 -5.09 -7.71 -10.45
C ALA A 88 -6.42 -7.95 -11.20
N ASP A 89 -6.86 -9.21 -11.33
CA ASP A 89 -8.15 -9.56 -11.92
C ASP A 89 -9.33 -9.02 -11.10
N LEU A 90 -9.30 -9.16 -9.77
CA LEU A 90 -10.32 -8.61 -8.88
C LEU A 90 -10.38 -7.07 -8.96
N ALA A 91 -9.22 -6.42 -9.09
CA ALA A 91 -9.15 -4.98 -9.31
C ALA A 91 -9.81 -4.61 -10.66
N ALA A 92 -9.45 -5.30 -11.74
CA ALA A 92 -10.03 -5.05 -13.06
C ALA A 92 -11.54 -5.27 -13.08
N GLU A 93 -12.06 -6.33 -12.45
CA GLU A 93 -13.51 -6.56 -12.32
C GLU A 93 -14.22 -5.38 -11.65
N LEU A 94 -13.65 -4.86 -10.56
CA LEU A 94 -14.20 -3.70 -9.86
C LEU A 94 -14.16 -2.44 -10.73
N LEU A 95 -13.02 -2.13 -11.35
CA LEU A 95 -12.86 -0.92 -12.18
C LEU A 95 -13.78 -0.94 -13.41
N ILE A 96 -13.92 -2.09 -14.08
CA ILE A 96 -14.82 -2.26 -15.23
C ILE A 96 -16.27 -2.06 -14.80
N ALA A 97 -16.68 -2.61 -13.64
CA ALA A 97 -18.04 -2.45 -13.12
C ALA A 97 -18.40 -0.98 -12.83
N HIS A 98 -17.40 -0.14 -12.56
CA HIS A 98 -17.54 1.30 -12.35
C HIS A 98 -17.30 2.15 -13.61
N GLY A 99 -17.13 1.53 -14.78
CA GLY A 99 -17.02 2.25 -16.06
C GLY A 99 -15.68 2.95 -16.29
N VAL A 100 -14.62 2.52 -15.60
CA VAL A 100 -13.25 2.99 -15.86
C VAL A 100 -12.82 2.57 -17.27
N SER A 101 -12.02 3.42 -17.92
CA SER A 101 -11.55 3.14 -19.29
C SER A 101 -10.71 1.86 -19.33
N THR A 102 -10.80 1.09 -20.42
CA THR A 102 -10.00 -0.14 -20.57
C THR A 102 -8.50 0.14 -20.45
N SER A 103 -8.04 1.27 -20.98
CA SER A 103 -6.64 1.68 -20.88
C SER A 103 -6.19 1.91 -19.44
N ASP A 104 -7.06 2.44 -18.58
CA ASP A 104 -6.73 2.70 -17.18
C ASP A 104 -6.87 1.43 -16.33
N VAL A 105 -7.83 0.56 -16.66
CA VAL A 105 -7.91 -0.79 -16.10
C VAL A 105 -6.62 -1.56 -16.36
N ASP A 106 -6.13 -1.57 -17.60
CA ASP A 106 -4.88 -2.25 -17.98
C ASP A 106 -3.69 -1.68 -17.19
N ARG A 107 -3.60 -0.35 -17.05
CA ARG A 107 -2.53 0.31 -16.28
C ARG A 107 -2.55 -0.08 -14.81
N VAL A 108 -3.72 -0.16 -14.17
CA VAL A 108 -3.83 -0.59 -12.77
C VAL A 108 -3.48 -2.08 -12.64
N TRP A 109 -3.96 -2.92 -13.56
CA TRP A 109 -3.65 -4.35 -13.58
C TRP A 109 -2.13 -4.58 -13.69
N GLU A 110 -1.48 -3.92 -14.66
CA GLU A 110 -0.03 -3.97 -14.85
C GLU A 110 0.75 -3.43 -13.65
N ALA A 111 0.27 -2.35 -13.02
CA ALA A 111 0.89 -1.80 -11.82
C ALA A 111 0.85 -2.80 -10.65
N ILE A 112 -0.27 -3.51 -10.45
CA ILE A 112 -0.41 -4.53 -9.40
C ILE A 112 0.55 -5.69 -9.64
N GLU A 113 0.66 -6.20 -10.87
CA GLU A 113 1.66 -7.22 -11.20
C GLU A 113 3.09 -6.70 -10.96
N ALA A 114 3.38 -5.47 -11.39
CA ALA A 114 4.70 -4.86 -11.26
C ALA A 114 5.12 -4.66 -9.79
N ILE A 115 4.19 -4.27 -8.91
CA ILE A 115 4.43 -4.12 -7.47
C ILE A 115 4.93 -5.45 -6.88
N HIS A 116 4.26 -6.55 -7.17
CA HIS A 116 4.64 -7.87 -6.63
C HIS A 116 5.90 -8.44 -7.30
N ALA A 117 6.17 -8.08 -8.55
CA ALA A 117 7.42 -8.44 -9.23
C ALA A 117 8.63 -7.68 -8.66
N HIS A 118 8.50 -6.38 -8.38
CA HIS A 118 9.58 -5.57 -7.82
C HIS A 118 9.82 -5.82 -6.32
N TYR A 119 8.76 -6.15 -5.59
CA TYR A 119 8.80 -6.38 -4.15
C TYR A 119 8.23 -7.76 -3.80
N PRO A 120 8.97 -8.84 -4.05
CA PRO A 120 8.49 -10.19 -3.77
C PRO A 120 8.18 -10.35 -2.28
N ARG A 121 6.89 -10.54 -1.98
CA ARG A 121 6.22 -10.94 -0.71
C ARG A 121 6.84 -10.42 0.60
N LEU A 122 7.97 -10.95 1.06
CA LEU A 122 8.66 -10.49 2.28
C LEU A 122 9.43 -9.18 2.09
N ALA A 123 9.85 -8.87 0.87
CA ALA A 123 10.64 -7.69 0.55
C ALA A 123 9.84 -6.40 0.77
N MET A 124 8.52 -6.41 0.58
CA MET A 124 7.70 -5.20 0.74
C MET A 124 7.58 -4.79 2.21
N VAL A 125 7.25 -5.73 3.10
CA VAL A 125 7.22 -5.47 4.56
C VAL A 125 8.60 -5.05 5.05
N ARG A 126 9.65 -5.75 4.58
CA ARG A 126 11.03 -5.40 4.92
C ARG A 126 11.41 -3.99 4.46
N CYS A 127 11.15 -3.67 3.20
CA CYS A 127 11.47 -2.37 2.59
C CYS A 127 10.75 -1.23 3.32
N ARG A 128 9.48 -1.43 3.67
CA ARG A 128 8.72 -0.44 4.46
C ARG A 128 9.27 -0.26 5.86
N VAL A 129 9.54 -1.36 6.57
CA VAL A 129 10.14 -1.28 7.91
C VAL A 129 11.50 -0.59 7.83
N ASP A 130 12.33 -0.92 6.84
CA ASP A 130 13.63 -0.30 6.66
C ASP A 130 13.52 1.21 6.37
N ALA A 131 12.57 1.63 5.54
CA ALA A 131 12.28 3.05 5.31
C ALA A 131 11.81 3.78 6.59
N ILE A 132 10.96 3.15 7.41
CA ILE A 132 10.50 3.72 8.69
C ILE A 132 11.67 3.83 9.68
N VAL A 133 12.50 2.78 9.77
CA VAL A 133 13.68 2.76 10.65
C VAL A 133 14.69 3.81 10.22
N GLU A 134 14.96 3.93 8.92
CA GLU A 134 15.84 4.95 8.36
C GLU A 134 15.30 6.35 8.68
N HIS A 135 14.02 6.60 8.41
CA HIS A 135 13.38 7.89 8.68
C HIS A 135 13.44 8.26 10.17
N ALA A 136 13.08 7.33 11.06
CA ALA A 136 13.16 7.52 12.51
C ALA A 136 14.61 7.73 12.99
N GLY A 137 15.60 7.18 12.28
CA GLY A 137 17.02 7.41 12.55
C GLY A 137 17.51 8.82 12.25
N ARG A 138 16.78 9.60 11.43
CA ARG A 138 17.19 10.97 11.06
C ARG A 138 17.07 11.97 12.21
N SER A 139 16.08 11.80 13.10
CA SER A 139 15.96 12.58 14.34
C SER A 139 14.94 11.97 15.29
N ASN A 140 15.08 12.25 16.60
CA ASN A 140 14.11 11.80 17.60
C ASN A 140 12.69 12.38 17.39
N ALA A 141 12.58 13.48 16.64
CA ALA A 141 11.31 14.10 16.26
C ALA A 141 10.68 13.47 14.99
N ALA A 142 11.46 12.70 14.22
CA ALA A 142 11.02 12.01 13.00
C ALA A 142 10.45 10.61 13.28
N ALA A 143 10.58 10.08 14.51
CA ALA A 143 9.97 8.81 14.85
C ALA A 143 8.44 8.89 14.74
N PRO A 144 7.78 7.91 14.08
CA PRO A 144 6.34 7.84 14.04
C PRO A 144 5.77 7.85 15.46
N ARG A 145 4.74 8.67 15.69
CA ARG A 145 4.07 8.77 17.01
C ARG A 145 3.05 7.66 17.24
N THR A 146 2.77 6.86 16.22
CA THR A 146 1.89 5.70 16.30
C THR A 146 2.61 4.57 17.06
N PRO A 147 1.98 3.96 18.10
CA PRO A 147 2.64 2.95 18.94
C PRO A 147 3.27 1.80 18.15
N SER A 148 2.57 1.30 17.13
CA SER A 148 3.03 0.17 16.32
C SER A 148 4.22 0.48 15.41
N GLN A 149 4.35 1.72 14.92
CA GLN A 149 5.46 2.09 14.02
C GLN A 149 6.64 2.70 14.78
N GLY A 150 6.39 3.39 15.90
CA GLY A 150 7.42 3.95 16.76
C GLY A 150 8.28 2.88 17.47
N GLU A 151 7.77 1.66 17.62
CA GLU A 151 8.50 0.52 18.20
C GLU A 151 9.46 -0.15 17.20
N LEU A 152 9.20 -0.05 15.89
CA LEU A 152 9.99 -0.74 14.85
C LEU A 152 11.49 -0.46 14.91
N PRO A 153 11.98 0.79 15.13
CA PRO A 153 13.41 1.05 15.29
C PRO A 153 14.03 0.39 16.52
N HIS A 154 13.26 0.26 17.60
CA HIS A 154 13.72 -0.42 18.81
C HIS A 154 13.79 -1.93 18.60
N GLU A 155 12.73 -2.53 18.04
CA GLU A 155 12.68 -3.95 17.70
C GLU A 155 13.80 -4.35 16.74
N ARG A 156 14.04 -3.55 15.69
CA ARG A 156 15.12 -3.77 14.73
C ARG A 156 16.49 -3.78 15.41
N ARG A 157 16.76 -2.85 16.34
CA ARG A 157 18.04 -2.79 17.07
C ARG A 157 18.22 -3.97 18.04
N GLN A 158 17.14 -4.40 18.70
CA GLN A 158 17.20 -5.43 19.73
C GLN A 158 17.20 -6.85 19.15
N HIS A 159 16.45 -7.09 18.07
CA HIS A 159 16.15 -8.43 17.58
C HIS A 159 16.58 -8.69 16.14
N GLY A 160 17.01 -7.66 15.38
CA GLY A 160 17.37 -7.76 13.96
C GLY A 160 16.16 -7.91 13.01
N VAL A 161 15.05 -8.44 13.50
CA VAL A 161 13.76 -8.59 12.83
C VAL A 161 12.64 -7.99 13.71
N THR A 162 11.65 -7.36 13.10
CA THR A 162 10.48 -6.78 13.77
C THR A 162 9.35 -7.81 13.87
N ARG A 163 8.42 -7.60 14.81
CA ARG A 163 7.22 -8.45 14.94
C ARG A 163 6.34 -8.38 13.68
N MET A 164 6.35 -7.24 12.98
CA MET A 164 5.64 -7.07 11.71
C MET A 164 6.18 -7.99 10.62
N GLU A 165 7.51 -8.09 10.49
CA GLU A 165 8.14 -9.01 9.54
C GLU A 165 7.91 -10.48 9.92
N GLN A 166 7.99 -10.82 11.22
CA GLN A 166 7.72 -12.18 11.68
C GLN A 166 6.26 -12.61 11.42
N SER A 167 5.31 -11.69 11.63
CA SER A 167 3.89 -11.96 11.40
C SER A 167 3.60 -12.12 9.91
N ALA A 168 4.21 -11.29 9.05
CA ALA A 168 4.09 -11.42 7.60
C ALA A 168 4.62 -12.78 7.12
N ALA A 169 5.79 -13.19 7.62
CA ALA A 169 6.41 -14.47 7.28
C ALA A 169 5.63 -15.72 7.73
N GLN A 170 4.69 -15.59 8.67
CA GLN A 170 3.85 -16.68 9.17
C GLN A 170 2.41 -16.63 8.63
N SER A 171 2.10 -15.63 7.81
CA SER A 171 0.79 -15.45 7.20
C SER A 171 0.80 -16.01 5.77
N PRO A 172 -0.34 -16.02 5.05
CA PRO A 172 -0.37 -16.34 3.62
C PRO A 172 0.53 -15.45 2.74
N TRP A 173 1.09 -14.37 3.30
CA TRP A 173 2.15 -13.57 2.68
C TRP A 173 3.55 -14.21 2.73
N GLY A 174 3.77 -15.21 3.58
CA GLY A 174 5.09 -15.78 3.88
C GLY A 174 5.46 -17.04 3.07
N ASP A 175 4.45 -17.78 2.58
CA ASP A 175 4.60 -19.00 1.77
C ASP A 175 4.22 -18.77 0.30
#